data_AF-A0A950KMT3-F1
#
_entry.id   AF-A0A950KMT3-F1
#
_cell.length_a   1.000
_cell.length_b   1.000
_cell.length_c   1.000
_cell.angle_alpha   90.00
_cell.angle_beta   90.00
_cell.angle_gamma   90.00
#
_symmetry.space_group_name_H-M   'P 1'
#
loop_
_entity.id
_entity.type
_entity.pdbx_description
1 polymer ?
#
loop_
_entity_poly.entity_id
_entity_poly.type
_entity_poly.pdbx_seq_one_letter_code
_entity_poly.pdbx_strand_id
1 'polypeptide(L)'
;MEREMTVTEAARNFADVVARAFYRGESARLIKNGRAVARIVPVEEAVRFNTGTELARRWADPNRPRLSPAEAEALDADLKEARRALPPLEATSWE
;
A
#
# COMPACT_ATOMS: atom_id res chain seq x y z
N MET A 1 -11.65 3.47 4.54
CA MET A 1 -12.74 2.84 3.75
C MET A 1 -12.64 3.39 2.33
N GLU A 2 -12.60 2.54 1.29
CA GLU A 2 -12.44 2.98 -0.11
C GLU A 2 -13.81 2.97 -0.80
N ARG A 3 -14.25 4.13 -1.32
CA ARG A 3 -15.53 4.30 -2.01
C ARG A 3 -15.34 4.29 -3.52
N GLU A 4 -16.15 3.55 -4.25
CA GLU A 4 -16.20 3.65 -5.71
C GLU A 4 -17.26 4.66 -6.16
N MET A 5 -16.92 5.47 -7.16
CA MET A 5 -17.87 6.38 -7.80
C MET A 5 -17.46 6.67 -9.24
N THR A 6 -18.42 7.05 -10.07
CA THR A 6 -18.11 7.45 -11.44
C THR A 6 -17.34 8.77 -11.48
N VAL A 7 -16.56 8.99 -12.54
CA VAL A 7 -15.88 10.27 -12.76
C VAL A 7 -16.89 11.44 -12.77
N THR A 8 -18.09 11.22 -13.32
CA THR A 8 -19.11 12.26 -13.40
C THR A 8 -19.70 12.61 -12.03
N GLU A 9 -19.95 11.62 -11.16
CA GLU A 9 -20.39 11.87 -9.79
C GLU A 9 -19.34 12.62 -8.98
N ALA A 10 -18.07 12.24 -9.14
CA ALA A 10 -16.97 12.93 -8.48
C ALA A 10 -16.80 14.37 -8.96
N ALA A 11 -16.94 14.62 -10.27
CA ALA A 11 -16.86 15.97 -10.82
C ALA A 11 -17.96 16.89 -10.25
N ARG A 12 -19.19 16.36 -10.09
CA ARG A 12 -20.31 17.11 -9.50
C ARG A 12 -20.12 17.38 -8.01
N ASN A 13 -19.41 16.51 -7.29
CA ASN A 13 -19.23 16.58 -5.84
C ASN A 13 -17.78 16.81 -5.44
N PHE A 14 -16.97 17.45 -6.31
CA PHE A 14 -15.52 17.40 -6.18
C PHE A 14 -15.01 17.95 -4.84
N ALA A 15 -15.51 19.11 -4.41
CA ALA A 15 -15.11 19.73 -3.15
C ALA A 15 -15.41 18.84 -1.93
N ASP A 16 -16.56 18.17 -1.93
CA ASP A 16 -16.98 17.27 -0.85
C ASP A 16 -16.17 15.96 -0.84
N VAL A 17 -15.83 15.41 -2.02
CA VAL A 17 -14.91 14.25 -2.13
C VAL A 17 -13.53 14.60 -1.57
N VAL A 18 -12.99 15.78 -1.89
CA VAL A 18 -11.69 16.25 -1.36
C VAL A 18 -11.79 16.53 0.14
N ALA A 19 -12.85 17.17 0.61
CA ALA A 19 -13.05 17.45 2.03
C ALA A 19 -13.11 16.17 2.86
N ARG A 20 -13.79 15.13 2.39
CA ARG A 20 -13.80 13.83 3.07
C ARG A 20 -12.43 13.17 3.07
N ALA A 21 -11.68 13.25 1.97
CA ALA A 21 -10.31 12.77 1.95
C ALA A 21 -9.47 13.50 3.01
N PHE A 22 -9.53 14.84 3.05
CA PHE A 22 -8.75 15.63 3.98
C PHE A 22 -9.17 15.45 5.46
N TYR A 23 -10.45 15.62 5.77
CA TYR A 23 -10.93 15.65 7.15
C TYR A 23 -11.25 14.27 7.75
N ARG A 24 -11.53 13.26 6.91
CA ARG A 24 -12.00 11.94 7.37
C ARG A 24 -11.09 10.79 6.97
N GLY A 25 -10.00 11.05 6.23
CA GLY A 25 -9.11 9.99 5.75
C GLY A 25 -9.78 9.04 4.76
N GLU A 26 -10.86 9.47 4.09
CA GLU A 26 -11.57 8.62 3.14
C GLU A 26 -10.85 8.59 1.78
N SER A 27 -10.91 7.44 1.10
CA SER A 27 -10.40 7.30 -0.27
C SER A 27 -11.52 7.04 -1.25
N ALA A 28 -11.38 7.55 -2.47
CA ALA A 28 -12.36 7.38 -3.54
C ALA A 28 -11.70 6.89 -4.83
N ARG A 29 -12.18 5.78 -5.38
CA ARG A 29 -11.78 5.23 -6.67
C ARG A 29 -12.75 5.69 -7.75
N LEU A 30 -12.20 6.32 -8.79
CA LEU A 30 -12.95 6.95 -9.87
C LEU A 30 -13.07 6.00 -11.06
N ILE A 31 -14.30 5.66 -11.41
CA ILE A 31 -14.62 4.70 -12.47
C ILE A 31 -15.09 5.44 -13.74
N LYS A 32 -14.55 5.06 -14.90
CA LYS A 32 -15.02 5.48 -16.23
C LYS A 32 -15.20 4.23 -17.09
N ASN A 33 -16.39 4.07 -17.67
CA ASN A 33 -16.74 2.91 -18.49
C ASN A 33 -16.41 1.56 -17.82
N GLY A 34 -16.74 1.42 -16.54
CA GLY A 34 -16.50 0.20 -15.75
C GLY A 34 -15.05 -0.03 -15.32
N ARG A 35 -14.10 0.85 -15.69
CA ARG A 35 -12.69 0.74 -15.31
C ARG A 35 -12.27 1.84 -14.35
N ALA A 36 -11.50 1.50 -13.33
CA ALA A 36 -10.85 2.48 -12.47
C ALA A 36 -9.80 3.29 -13.26
N VAL A 37 -9.92 4.61 -13.25
CA VAL A 37 -9.06 5.52 -14.02
C VAL A 37 -8.28 6.50 -13.14
N ALA A 38 -8.73 6.75 -11.91
CA ALA A 38 -8.05 7.63 -10.97
C ALA A 38 -8.45 7.28 -9.52
N ARG A 39 -7.69 7.79 -8.56
CA ARG A 39 -7.99 7.66 -7.12
C ARG A 39 -7.72 8.98 -6.42
N ILE A 40 -8.64 9.39 -5.54
CA ILE A 40 -8.45 10.51 -4.62
C ILE A 40 -8.18 9.91 -3.24
N VAL A 41 -7.11 10.37 -2.60
CA VAL A 41 -6.68 9.94 -1.27
C VAL A 41 -6.16 11.14 -0.48
N PRO A 42 -6.13 11.06 0.86
CA PRO A 42 -5.37 12.02 1.67
C PRO A 42 -3.92 12.09 1.19
N VAL A 43 -3.29 13.26 1.19
CA VAL A 43 -1.91 13.41 0.70
C VAL A 43 -0.95 12.65 1.62
N GLU A 44 -1.20 12.65 2.91
CA GLU A 44 -0.45 11.91 3.93
C GLU A 44 -0.57 10.38 3.73
N GLU A 45 -1.68 9.91 3.16
CA GLU A 45 -1.86 8.50 2.77
C GLU A 45 -1.32 8.19 1.37
N ALA A 46 -1.32 9.15 0.44
CA ALA A 46 -0.61 9.03 -0.84
C ALA A 46 0.90 8.82 -0.62
N VAL A 47 1.43 9.39 0.47
CA VAL A 47 2.83 9.28 0.91
C VAL A 47 3.09 7.99 1.71
N ARG A 48 2.08 7.11 1.95
CA ARG A 48 2.33 5.78 2.54
C ARG A 48 3.05 4.79 1.61
N PHE A 49 3.50 5.21 0.42
CA PHE A 49 4.64 4.54 -0.18
C PHE A 49 5.88 4.92 0.63
N ASN A 50 6.16 4.16 1.69
CA ASN A 50 7.45 4.28 2.36
C ASN A 50 8.51 4.07 1.29
N THR A 51 9.26 5.11 0.97
CA THR A 51 10.49 4.96 0.20
C THR A 51 11.36 3.92 0.89
N GLY A 52 12.28 3.28 0.15
CA GLY A 52 13.20 2.31 0.76
C GLY A 52 13.92 2.89 1.99
N THR A 53 14.27 4.17 1.93
CA THR A 53 14.85 4.93 3.06
C THR A 53 13.92 5.03 4.26
N GLU A 54 12.65 5.35 4.06
CA GLU A 54 11.67 5.44 5.16
C GLU A 54 11.38 4.07 5.76
N LEU A 55 11.30 3.03 4.93
CA LEU A 55 11.15 1.67 5.42
C LEU A 55 12.35 1.25 6.26
N ALA A 56 13.58 1.53 5.79
CA ALA A 56 14.80 1.24 6.53
C ALA A 56 14.85 1.98 7.88
N ARG A 57 14.44 3.26 7.92
CA ARG A 57 14.35 4.03 9.18
C ARG A 57 13.35 3.41 10.15
N ARG A 58 12.16 3.03 9.69
CA ARG A 58 11.15 2.35 10.53
C ARG A 58 11.62 0.99 11.00
N TRP A 59 12.34 0.26 10.16
CA TRP A 59 12.93 -1.02 10.53
C TRP A 59 14.02 -0.84 11.59
N ALA A 60 14.79 0.24 11.53
CA ALA A 60 15.82 0.56 12.52
C ALA A 60 15.28 1.10 13.85
N ASP A 61 13.99 1.43 13.94
CA ASP A 61 13.38 1.97 15.16
C ASP A 61 13.52 0.97 16.33
N PRO A 62 14.21 1.34 17.44
CA PRO A 62 14.38 0.47 18.59
C PRO A 62 13.08 0.18 19.32
N ASN A 63 12.06 1.03 19.19
CA ASN A 63 10.75 0.89 19.81
C ASN A 63 9.77 0.09 18.96
N ARG A 64 10.19 -0.40 17.77
CA ARG A 64 9.29 -1.20 16.93
C ARG A 64 8.82 -2.45 17.69
N PRO A 65 7.54 -2.86 17.52
CA PRO A 65 7.07 -4.14 18.03
C PRO A 65 7.99 -5.27 17.58
N ARG A 66 8.42 -6.10 18.54
CA ARG A 66 9.17 -7.32 18.26
C ARG A 66 8.22 -8.50 18.33
N LEU A 67 8.45 -9.46 17.44
CA LEU A 67 7.83 -10.77 17.55
C LEU A 67 8.28 -11.44 18.85
N SER A 68 7.41 -12.25 19.43
CA SER A 68 7.83 -13.19 20.46
C SER A 68 8.85 -14.19 19.87
N PRO A 69 9.66 -14.87 20.71
CA PRO A 69 10.62 -15.86 20.21
C PRO A 69 9.97 -16.94 19.34
N ALA A 70 8.78 -17.42 19.72
CA ALA A 70 8.05 -18.45 18.98
C ALA A 70 7.56 -17.93 17.61
N GLU A 71 7.00 -16.72 17.55
CA GLU A 71 6.58 -16.11 16.27
C GLU A 71 7.79 -15.82 15.36
N ALA A 72 8.93 -15.43 15.93
CA ALA A 72 10.15 -15.20 15.17
C ALA A 72 10.69 -16.49 14.55
N GLU A 73 10.66 -17.60 15.29
CA GLU A 73 11.08 -18.92 14.81
C GLU A 73 10.14 -19.47 13.73
N ALA A 74 8.83 -19.33 13.93
CA ALA A 74 7.83 -19.70 12.91
C ALA A 74 8.02 -18.88 11.62
N LEU A 75 8.20 -17.57 11.74
CA LEU A 75 8.43 -16.71 10.57
C LEU A 75 9.73 -17.06 9.84
N ASP A 76 10.81 -17.39 10.56
CA ASP A 76 12.07 -17.83 9.94
C ASP A 76 11.90 -19.14 9.16
N ALA A 77 11.14 -20.09 9.70
CA ALA A 77 10.81 -21.35 9.01
C ALA A 77 10.02 -21.08 7.72
N ASP A 78 8.97 -20.26 7.78
CA ASP A 78 8.14 -19.89 6.63
C ASP A 78 8.97 -19.21 5.53
N LEU A 79 9.85 -18.27 5.91
CA LEU A 79 10.72 -17.57 4.96
C LEU A 79 11.72 -18.51 4.29
N LYS A 80 12.28 -19.48 5.02
CA LYS A 80 13.18 -20.50 4.47
C LYS A 80 12.45 -21.43 3.52
N GLU A 81 11.23 -21.84 3.85
CA GLU A 81 10.39 -22.66 2.98
C GLU A 81 10.03 -21.92 1.69
N ALA A 82 9.50 -20.70 1.81
CA ALA A 82 9.16 -19.86 0.67
C ALA A 82 10.37 -19.62 -0.24
N ARG A 83 11.56 -19.37 0.33
CA ARG A 83 12.80 -19.19 -0.42
C ARG A 83 13.18 -20.42 -1.24
N ARG A 84 12.98 -21.62 -0.70
CA ARG A 84 13.24 -22.89 -1.41
C ARG A 84 12.23 -23.16 -2.53
N ALA A 85 11.01 -22.63 -2.39
CA ALA A 85 9.95 -22.77 -3.37
C ALA A 85 10.02 -21.75 -4.52
N LEU A 86 10.90 -20.74 -4.45
CA LEU A 86 11.05 -19.78 -5.54
C LEU A 86 11.58 -20.48 -6.80
N PRO A 87 11.01 -20.19 -7.98
CA PRO A 87 11.57 -20.66 -9.23
C PRO A 87 12.99 -20.10 -9.42
N PRO A 88 13.85 -20.76 -10.22
CA PRO A 88 15.10 -20.16 -10.66
C PRO A 88 14.83 -18.76 -11.21
N LEU A 89 15.66 -17.79 -10.82
CA LEU A 89 15.61 -16.48 -11.44
C LEU A 89 15.94 -16.69 -12.92
N GLU A 90 14.98 -16.41 -13.80
CA GLU A 90 15.29 -16.35 -15.23
C GLU A 90 16.37 -15.30 -15.41
N ALA A 91 17.44 -15.68 -16.11
CA ALA A 91 18.50 -14.74 -16.45
C ALA A 91 17.86 -13.57 -17.19
N THR A 92 17.81 -12.42 -16.53
CA THR A 92 17.42 -11.18 -17.20
C THR A 92 18.53 -10.83 -18.18
N SER A 93 18.16 -10.33 -19.36
CA SER A 93 19.08 -10.02 -20.47
C SER A 93 20.01 -8.82 -20.21
N TRP A 94 20.39 -8.60 -18.95
CA TRP A 94 21.19 -7.47 -18.47
C TRP A 94 22.52 -7.93 -17.84
N GLU A 95 22.92 -9.17 -18.09
CA GLU A 95 24.31 -9.65 -18.01
C GLU A 95 24.85 -9.87 -19.44
#